data_AF-A0A7W3NGQ2-F1
#
_entry.id   AF-A0A7W3NGQ2-F1
#
_cell.length_a   1.000
_cell.length_b   1.000
_cell.length_c   1.000
_cell.angle_alpha   90.00
_cell.angle_beta   90.00
_cell.angle_gamma   90.00
#
_symmetry.space_group_name_H-M   'P 1'
#
loop_
_entity.id
_entity.type
_entity.pdbx_description
1 polymer ?
#
loop_
_entity_poly.entity_id
_entity_poly.type
_entity_poly.pdbx_seq_one_letter_code
_entity_poly.pdbx_strand_id
1 'polypeptide(L)'
;MVEMNKSSRLTSAEISNLWNTYMNDSLNICMVAHFLQTVEDLDVKPLLEETINVAQGHLAEIETIFQQEGIPKPVGFPVEKHVKLNAPRLFTDVFYMAYLLHMSKFGMTAHAGGITLACRKDIHDLFHKYVEEAISLNGATREVMKEKGVFIRPPYMDYPKEVEFVTEQKFLNGWFGHKRSLLALETSHLYMTSLNNELGKDVLLGFSQVAKNIDIKKHFIRGTKITSDILYNTHKTLHESDIPASMTWDTCVTDSTVAPYSEQVMLCFVNALCALGIATYGSAMSLSIRHDLAALYSKFILKSGAYAEDGANMLIERSWMEKPPQFIDRDKLIRKNTES
;
A
#
# COMPACT_ATOMS: atom_id res chain seq x y z
N MET A 1 26.76 1.81 40.53
CA MET A 1 26.46 0.96 39.36
C MET A 1 24.97 1.07 39.13
N VAL A 2 24.58 1.74 38.06
CA VAL A 2 23.17 1.93 37.68
C VAL A 2 22.63 0.57 37.29
N GLU A 3 21.49 0.17 37.88
CA GLU A 3 20.77 -1.04 37.50
C GLU A 3 20.58 -1.07 35.98
N MET A 4 21.02 -2.15 35.34
CA MET A 4 20.61 -2.46 33.98
C MET A 4 19.09 -2.60 33.97
N ASN A 5 18.43 -1.55 33.50
CA ASN A 5 17.00 -1.47 33.27
C ASN A 5 16.57 -2.75 32.52
N LYS A 6 15.81 -3.65 33.16
CA LYS A 6 15.19 -4.77 32.45
C LYS A 6 14.28 -4.15 31.39
N SER A 7 14.71 -4.18 30.12
CA SER A 7 13.89 -3.71 29.01
C SER A 7 12.51 -4.38 29.11
N SER A 8 11.45 -3.56 29.15
CA SER A 8 10.08 -4.06 29.14
C SER A 8 9.87 -4.91 27.89
N ARG A 9 9.20 -6.05 28.03
CA ARG A 9 8.86 -6.92 26.88
C ARG A 9 8.08 -6.13 25.84
N LEU A 10 8.25 -6.48 24.57
CA LEU A 10 7.45 -5.89 23.50
C LEU A 10 5.95 -6.12 23.72
N THR A 11 5.16 -5.09 23.46
CA THR A 11 3.70 -5.15 23.43
C THR A 11 3.19 -5.80 22.14
N SER A 12 1.91 -6.16 22.10
CA SER A 12 1.29 -6.69 20.86
C SER A 12 1.35 -5.70 19.70
N ALA A 13 1.27 -4.39 19.98
CA ALA A 13 1.37 -3.36 18.96
C ALA A 13 2.79 -3.26 18.40
N GLU A 14 3.81 -3.30 19.25
CA GLU A 14 5.21 -3.26 18.81
C GLU A 14 5.55 -4.53 18.00
N ILE A 15 5.17 -5.72 18.48
CA ILE A 15 5.40 -6.99 17.78
C ILE A 15 4.71 -6.97 16.40
N SER A 16 3.44 -6.55 16.34
CA SER A 16 2.70 -6.55 15.07
C SER A 16 3.24 -5.52 14.08
N ASN A 17 3.61 -4.31 14.52
CA ASN A 17 4.21 -3.31 13.62
C ASN A 17 5.58 -3.76 13.10
N LEU A 18 6.46 -4.30 13.96
CA LEU A 18 7.75 -4.84 13.52
C LEU A 18 7.57 -5.99 12.52
N TRP A 19 6.65 -6.91 12.80
CA TRP A 19 6.33 -8.03 11.91
C TRP A 19 5.81 -7.54 10.55
N ASN A 20 4.86 -6.60 10.54
CA ASN A 20 4.28 -6.07 9.32
C ASN A 20 5.31 -5.29 8.50
N THR A 21 6.16 -4.48 9.13
CA THR A 21 7.26 -3.79 8.44
C THR A 21 8.19 -4.81 7.80
N TYR A 22 8.62 -5.85 8.52
CA TYR A 22 9.50 -6.88 7.96
C TYR A 22 8.90 -7.57 6.73
N MET A 23 7.63 -7.98 6.82
CA MET A 23 6.94 -8.63 5.70
C MET A 23 6.78 -7.69 4.50
N ASN A 24 6.39 -6.43 4.74
CA ASN A 24 6.21 -5.44 3.67
C ASN A 24 7.53 -5.05 3.01
N ASP A 25 8.60 -4.84 3.78
CA ASP A 25 9.90 -4.46 3.25
C ASP A 25 10.55 -5.60 2.46
N SER A 26 10.45 -6.85 2.95
CA SER A 26 10.93 -8.00 2.17
C SER A 26 10.20 -8.16 0.83
N LEU A 27 8.90 -7.85 0.80
CA LEU A 27 8.10 -7.85 -0.42
C LEU A 27 8.46 -6.68 -1.35
N ASN A 28 8.67 -5.49 -0.78
CA ASN A 28 9.08 -4.29 -1.51
C ASN A 28 10.47 -4.49 -2.15
N ILE A 29 11.42 -5.06 -1.42
CA ILE A 29 12.76 -5.41 -1.94
C ILE A 29 12.64 -6.32 -3.16
N CYS A 30 11.72 -7.30 -3.16
CA CYS A 30 11.53 -8.16 -4.34
C CYS A 30 11.12 -7.35 -5.58
N MET A 31 10.17 -6.42 -5.44
CA MET A 31 9.71 -5.57 -6.54
C MET A 31 10.84 -4.66 -7.05
N VAL A 32 11.47 -3.93 -6.12
CA VAL A 32 12.48 -2.91 -6.41
C VAL A 32 13.79 -3.51 -6.90
N ALA A 33 14.17 -4.72 -6.48
CA ALA A 33 15.36 -5.41 -6.99
C ALA A 33 15.28 -5.66 -8.51
N HIS A 34 14.11 -6.03 -9.02
CA HIS A 34 13.92 -6.18 -10.47
C HIS A 34 13.87 -4.82 -11.19
N PHE A 35 13.23 -3.81 -10.58
CA PHE A 35 13.24 -2.45 -11.12
C PHE A 35 14.67 -1.93 -11.26
N LEU A 36 15.50 -2.08 -10.21
CA LEU A 36 16.90 -1.65 -10.21
C LEU A 36 17.73 -2.37 -11.29
N GLN A 37 17.45 -3.64 -11.54
CA GLN A 37 18.16 -4.40 -12.56
C GLN A 37 17.80 -3.96 -13.99
N THR A 38 16.62 -3.36 -14.18
CA THR A 38 16.05 -3.12 -15.51
C THR A 38 15.69 -1.66 -15.81
N VAL A 39 15.96 -0.75 -14.86
CA VAL A 39 15.82 0.69 -15.02
C VAL A 39 16.73 1.21 -16.13
N GLU A 40 16.18 2.05 -16.99
CA GLU A 40 16.91 2.67 -18.11
C GLU A 40 17.26 4.13 -17.79
N ASP A 41 16.43 4.79 -16.99
CA ASP A 41 16.54 6.18 -16.56
C ASP A 41 17.52 6.32 -15.38
N LEU A 42 18.65 6.98 -15.66
CA LEU A 42 19.73 7.15 -14.70
C LEU A 42 19.36 8.05 -13.52
N ASP A 43 18.32 8.89 -13.62
CA ASP A 43 17.85 9.72 -12.50
C ASP A 43 16.94 8.90 -11.55
N VAL A 44 16.33 7.82 -12.06
CA VAL A 44 15.47 6.93 -11.26
C VAL A 44 16.29 5.90 -10.51
N LYS A 45 17.43 5.46 -11.07
CA LYS A 45 18.29 4.45 -10.47
C LYS A 45 18.72 4.75 -9.02
N PRO A 46 19.18 5.97 -8.65
CA PRO A 46 19.53 6.28 -7.26
C PRO A 46 18.35 6.15 -6.29
N LEU A 47 17.13 6.46 -6.72
CA LEU A 47 15.93 6.31 -5.89
C LEU A 47 15.65 4.83 -5.58
N LEU A 48 15.87 3.94 -6.55
CA LEU A 48 15.71 2.49 -6.39
C LEU A 48 16.79 1.92 -5.48
N GLU A 49 18.06 2.35 -5.64
CA GLU A 49 19.17 1.95 -4.78
C GLU A 49 18.91 2.36 -3.32
N GLU A 50 18.51 3.61 -3.09
CA GLU A 50 18.20 4.09 -1.75
C GLU A 50 17.00 3.35 -1.13
N THR A 51 15.96 3.07 -1.91
CA THR A 51 14.81 2.31 -1.43
C THR A 51 15.19 0.90 -0.96
N ILE A 52 16.09 0.22 -1.69
CA ILE A 52 16.60 -1.09 -1.25
C ILE A 52 17.44 -0.97 0.02
N ASN A 53 18.33 0.02 0.09
CA ASN A 53 19.19 0.24 1.25
C ASN A 53 18.37 0.49 2.53
N VAL A 54 17.36 1.37 2.45
CA VAL A 54 16.44 1.68 3.55
C VAL A 54 15.71 0.40 3.99
N ALA A 55 15.07 -0.31 3.06
CA ALA A 55 14.32 -1.52 3.39
C ALA A 55 15.20 -2.62 3.99
N GLN A 56 16.42 -2.83 3.47
CA GLN A 56 17.38 -3.78 4.04
C GLN A 56 17.84 -3.39 5.43
N GLY A 57 18.05 -2.09 5.66
CA GLY A 57 18.35 -1.53 6.98
C GLY A 57 17.25 -1.84 7.99
N HIS A 58 15.98 -1.64 7.60
CA HIS A 58 14.84 -1.97 8.44
C HIS A 58 14.82 -3.47 8.81
N LEU A 59 14.99 -4.36 7.83
CA LEU A 59 15.02 -5.81 8.09
C LEU A 59 16.11 -6.16 9.11
N ALA A 60 17.33 -5.64 8.97
CA ALA A 60 18.45 -5.93 9.87
C ALA A 60 18.19 -5.45 11.32
N GLU A 61 17.61 -4.27 11.49
CA GLU A 61 17.29 -3.72 12.81
C GLU A 61 16.16 -4.50 13.48
N ILE A 62 15.10 -4.85 12.73
CA ILE A 62 14.00 -5.67 13.23
C ILE A 62 14.49 -7.07 13.63
N GLU A 63 15.36 -7.69 12.84
CA GLU A 63 15.96 -8.99 13.16
C GLU A 63 16.74 -8.95 14.47
N THR A 64 17.50 -7.87 14.69
CA THR A 64 18.25 -7.67 15.93
C THR A 64 17.30 -7.58 17.14
N ILE A 65 16.20 -6.84 17.02
CA ILE A 65 15.19 -6.71 18.08
C ILE A 65 14.52 -8.06 18.36
N PHE A 66 14.09 -8.78 17.32
CA PHE A 66 13.47 -10.09 17.47
C PHE A 66 14.42 -11.12 18.09
N GLN A 67 15.70 -11.10 17.71
CA GLN A 67 16.72 -11.95 18.33
C GLN A 67 16.89 -11.65 19.83
N GLN A 68 16.94 -10.37 20.21
CA GLN A 68 17.06 -9.95 21.62
C GLN A 68 15.86 -10.37 22.46
N GLU A 69 14.66 -10.35 21.90
CA GLU A 69 13.42 -10.75 22.56
C GLU A 69 13.14 -12.27 22.52
N GLY A 70 13.96 -13.03 21.80
CA GLY A 70 13.74 -14.46 21.56
C GLY A 70 12.50 -14.74 20.70
N ILE A 71 12.12 -13.79 19.85
CA ILE A 71 11.00 -13.90 18.91
C ILE A 71 11.57 -14.42 17.58
N PRO A 72 10.95 -15.45 16.96
CA PRO A 72 11.37 -15.88 15.63
C PRO A 72 11.06 -14.78 14.60
N LYS A 73 12.04 -14.45 13.77
CA LYS A 73 11.83 -13.55 12.64
C LYS A 73 10.94 -14.19 11.57
N PRO A 74 10.19 -13.40 10.79
CA PRO A 74 9.49 -13.92 9.62
C PRO A 74 10.46 -14.49 8.59
N VAL A 75 9.98 -15.39 7.74
CA VAL A 75 10.77 -15.89 6.59
C VAL A 75 10.88 -14.80 5.51
N GLY A 76 9.83 -13.99 5.35
CA GLY A 76 9.77 -12.95 4.32
C GLY A 76 9.86 -13.51 2.89
N PHE A 77 10.41 -12.71 1.98
CA PHE A 77 10.55 -13.04 0.56
C PHE A 77 12.01 -12.86 0.09
N PRO A 78 12.87 -13.89 0.23
CA PRO A 78 14.25 -13.82 -0.26
C PRO A 78 14.32 -13.62 -1.78
N VAL A 79 15.07 -12.60 -2.23
CA VAL A 79 15.13 -12.18 -3.64
C VAL A 79 15.57 -13.32 -4.54
N GLU A 80 16.58 -14.08 -4.14
CA GLU A 80 17.13 -15.21 -4.88
C GLU A 80 16.12 -16.33 -5.17
N LYS A 81 15.08 -16.44 -4.34
CA LYS A 81 14.00 -17.41 -4.50
C LYS A 81 12.83 -16.84 -5.30
N HIS A 82 12.59 -15.53 -5.18
CA HIS A 82 11.34 -14.91 -5.61
C HIS A 82 11.46 -14.01 -6.84
N VAL A 83 12.66 -13.65 -7.26
CA VAL A 83 12.91 -12.68 -8.32
C VAL A 83 13.85 -13.26 -9.37
N LYS A 84 13.47 -13.10 -10.64
CA LYS A 84 14.30 -13.40 -11.81
C LYS A 84 14.86 -12.10 -12.36
N LEU A 85 16.02 -11.71 -11.86
CA LEU A 85 16.67 -10.45 -12.21
C LEU A 85 16.90 -10.28 -13.73
N ASN A 86 17.19 -11.37 -14.44
CA ASN A 86 17.42 -11.34 -15.90
C ASN A 86 16.13 -11.35 -16.74
N ALA A 87 14.93 -11.35 -16.12
CA ALA A 87 13.69 -11.24 -16.86
C ALA A 87 13.56 -9.82 -17.44
N PRO A 88 13.06 -9.65 -18.68
CA PRO A 88 12.75 -8.33 -19.24
C PRO A 88 11.85 -7.53 -18.31
N ARG A 89 12.00 -6.20 -18.30
CA ARG A 89 11.18 -5.32 -17.45
C ARG A 89 9.70 -5.56 -17.71
N LEU A 90 8.91 -5.62 -16.65
CA LEU A 90 7.45 -5.74 -16.76
C LEU A 90 6.78 -4.37 -16.78
N PHE A 91 7.37 -3.40 -16.07
CA PHE A 91 6.87 -2.03 -15.95
C PHE A 91 7.91 -1.02 -16.41
N THR A 92 7.44 0.17 -16.78
CA THR A 92 8.25 1.31 -17.23
C THR A 92 8.85 2.09 -16.07
N ASP A 93 9.81 2.96 -16.37
CA ASP A 93 10.47 3.80 -15.36
C ASP A 93 9.51 4.85 -14.76
N VAL A 94 8.50 5.27 -15.52
CA VAL A 94 7.39 6.10 -15.01
C VAL A 94 6.60 5.34 -13.95
N PHE A 95 6.31 4.07 -14.18
CA PHE A 95 5.68 3.21 -13.19
C PHE A 95 6.59 3.01 -11.96
N TYR A 96 7.91 2.85 -12.13
CA TYR A 96 8.84 2.74 -10.98
C TYR A 96 8.74 3.96 -10.07
N MET A 97 8.77 5.17 -10.62
CA MET A 97 8.61 6.39 -9.83
C MET A 97 7.24 6.48 -9.17
N ALA A 98 6.16 6.15 -9.89
CA ALA A 98 4.81 6.12 -9.31
C ALA A 98 4.76 5.13 -8.14
N TYR A 99 5.26 3.91 -8.33
CA TYR A 99 5.38 2.90 -7.30
C TYR A 99 6.13 3.43 -6.06
N LEU A 100 7.33 3.99 -6.23
CA LEU A 100 8.12 4.54 -5.12
C LEU A 100 7.40 5.66 -4.39
N LEU A 101 6.74 6.56 -5.12
CA LEU A 101 5.95 7.65 -4.53
C LEU A 101 4.77 7.11 -3.71
N HIS A 102 4.12 6.03 -4.16
CA HIS A 102 3.00 5.42 -3.44
C HIS A 102 3.46 4.61 -2.23
N MET A 103 4.51 3.78 -2.36
CA MET A 103 5.03 2.98 -1.26
C MET A 103 5.64 3.84 -0.16
N SER A 104 6.32 4.94 -0.49
CA SER A 104 6.81 5.89 0.50
C SER A 104 5.69 6.57 1.30
N LYS A 105 4.58 6.97 0.66
CA LYS A 105 3.39 7.47 1.38
C LYS A 105 2.84 6.43 2.36
N PHE A 106 2.77 5.17 1.93
CA PHE A 106 2.34 4.08 2.80
C PHE A 106 3.29 3.94 3.99
N GLY A 107 4.60 3.86 3.76
CA GLY A 107 5.63 3.80 4.79
C GLY A 107 5.47 4.93 5.82
N MET A 108 5.31 6.17 5.36
CA MET A 108 5.06 7.32 6.25
C MET A 108 3.86 7.08 7.18
N THR A 109 2.71 6.67 6.63
CA THR A 109 1.49 6.46 7.43
C THR A 109 1.57 5.24 8.36
N ALA A 110 2.16 4.14 7.88
CA ALA A 110 2.28 2.90 8.64
C ALA A 110 3.26 3.06 9.81
N HIS A 111 4.43 3.64 9.56
CA HIS A 111 5.45 3.85 10.59
C HIS A 111 5.02 4.91 11.62
N ALA A 112 4.27 5.94 11.23
CA ALA A 112 3.66 6.86 12.18
C ALA A 112 2.71 6.15 13.18
N GLY A 113 1.98 5.13 12.72
CA GLY A 113 1.22 4.24 13.61
C GLY A 113 2.11 3.51 14.62
N GLY A 114 3.28 3.03 14.17
CA GLY A 114 4.31 2.45 15.03
C GLY A 114 4.79 3.39 16.13
N ILE A 115 5.05 4.66 15.79
CA ILE A 115 5.45 5.71 16.77
C ILE A 115 4.37 5.87 17.84
N THR A 116 3.11 6.06 17.43
CA THR A 116 2.00 6.36 18.35
C THR A 116 1.64 5.22 19.31
N LEU A 117 2.01 3.98 18.97
CA LEU A 117 1.72 2.79 19.77
C LEU A 117 2.96 2.25 20.51
N ALA A 118 4.14 2.81 20.26
CA ALA A 118 5.38 2.39 20.91
C ALA A 118 5.35 2.73 22.41
N CYS A 119 5.63 1.74 23.24
CA CYS A 119 5.76 1.88 24.68
C CYS A 119 7.22 2.00 25.11
N ARG A 120 8.13 1.35 24.36
CA ARG A 120 9.57 1.44 24.59
C ARG A 120 10.20 2.55 23.75
N LYS A 121 11.22 3.20 24.33
CA LYS A 121 11.94 4.29 23.67
C LYS A 121 12.67 3.82 22.40
N ASP A 122 13.33 2.66 22.45
CA ASP A 122 14.07 2.13 21.30
C ASP A 122 13.14 1.85 20.10
N ILE A 123 11.94 1.33 20.35
CA ILE A 123 10.94 1.10 19.30
C ILE A 123 10.35 2.41 18.78
N HIS A 124 10.09 3.39 19.66
CA HIS A 124 9.65 4.71 19.26
C HIS A 124 10.68 5.41 18.35
N ASP A 125 11.95 5.43 18.77
CA ASP A 125 13.06 6.03 18.00
C ASP A 125 13.25 5.31 16.65
N LEU A 126 13.09 3.99 16.62
CA LEU A 126 13.18 3.19 15.40
C LEU A 126 12.11 3.60 14.38
N PHE A 127 10.84 3.65 14.78
CA PHE A 127 9.77 4.06 13.86
C PHE A 127 9.84 5.55 13.49
N HIS A 128 10.40 6.41 14.35
CA HIS A 128 10.70 7.79 13.98
C HIS A 128 11.67 7.86 12.81
N LYS A 129 12.79 7.13 12.91
CA LYS A 129 13.77 7.00 11.82
C LYS A 129 13.11 6.52 10.53
N TYR A 130 12.27 5.47 10.59
CA TYR A 130 11.60 4.93 9.40
C TYR A 130 10.64 5.93 8.74
N VAL A 131 9.97 6.79 9.53
CA VAL A 131 9.16 7.88 8.98
C VAL A 131 10.03 8.92 8.26
N GLU A 132 11.17 9.30 8.84
CA GLU A 132 12.09 10.26 8.21
C GLU A 132 12.65 9.74 6.88
N GLU A 133 13.04 8.46 6.83
CA GLU A 133 13.50 7.80 5.60
C GLU A 133 12.41 7.78 4.53
N ALA A 134 11.17 7.45 4.91
CA ALA A 134 10.03 7.47 4.00
C ALA A 134 9.69 8.89 3.49
N ILE A 135 9.81 9.92 4.34
CA ILE A 135 9.65 11.34 3.95
C ILE A 135 10.70 11.73 2.91
N SER A 136 11.97 11.39 3.16
CA SER A 136 13.09 11.70 2.27
C SER A 136 12.90 11.07 0.89
N LEU A 137 12.61 9.76 0.84
CA LEU A 137 12.32 9.03 -0.39
C LEU A 137 11.13 9.62 -1.15
N ASN A 138 10.05 10.01 -0.44
CA ASN A 138 8.89 10.64 -1.08
C ASN A 138 9.24 11.98 -1.72
N GLY A 139 10.00 12.81 -1.01
CA GLY A 139 10.46 14.12 -1.48
C GLY A 139 11.34 13.99 -2.72
N ALA A 140 12.38 13.16 -2.65
CA ALA A 140 13.30 12.93 -3.75
C ALA A 140 12.59 12.40 -5.01
N THR A 141 11.74 11.38 -4.85
CA THR A 141 10.96 10.80 -5.96
C THR A 141 10.06 11.85 -6.60
N ARG A 142 9.42 12.70 -5.79
CA ARG A 142 8.53 13.75 -6.27
C ARG A 142 9.26 14.80 -7.11
N GLU A 143 10.46 15.21 -6.71
CA GLU A 143 11.23 16.19 -7.49
C GLU A 143 11.66 15.61 -8.84
N VAL A 144 12.17 14.37 -8.87
CA VAL A 144 12.51 13.69 -10.14
C VAL A 144 11.28 13.57 -11.05
N MET A 145 10.11 13.19 -10.52
CA MET A 145 8.88 13.15 -11.30
C MET A 145 8.45 14.53 -11.83
N LYS A 146 8.69 15.62 -11.09
CA LYS A 146 8.37 16.98 -11.53
C LYS A 146 9.32 17.44 -12.63
N GLU A 147 10.62 17.21 -12.47
CA GLU A 147 11.64 17.54 -13.47
C GLU A 147 11.37 16.83 -14.80
N LYS A 148 10.90 15.57 -14.75
CA LYS A 148 10.51 14.78 -15.91
C LYS A 148 9.10 15.09 -16.45
N GLY A 149 8.33 15.93 -15.76
CA GLY A 149 6.97 16.30 -16.18
C GLY A 149 5.91 15.20 -16.03
N VAL A 150 6.21 14.12 -15.30
CA VAL A 150 5.30 12.97 -15.07
C VAL A 150 4.61 13.02 -13.70
N PHE A 151 4.93 14.01 -12.87
CA PHE A 151 4.25 14.22 -11.59
C PHE A 151 2.79 14.65 -11.82
N ILE A 152 1.87 13.75 -11.52
CA ILE A 152 0.43 14.03 -11.58
C ILE A 152 0.09 14.98 -10.43
N ARG A 153 -0.57 16.10 -10.76
CA ARG A 153 -0.99 17.12 -9.81
C ARG A 153 -2.45 16.93 -9.40
N PRO A 154 -2.80 17.22 -8.13
CA PRO A 154 -4.20 17.38 -7.76
C PRO A 154 -4.87 18.48 -8.59
N PRO A 155 -6.19 18.40 -8.83
CA PRO A 155 -6.93 19.46 -9.52
C PRO A 155 -6.81 20.82 -8.81
N TYR A 156 -6.74 21.89 -9.60
CA TYR A 156 -6.74 23.26 -9.10
C TYR A 156 -8.17 23.70 -8.71
N MET A 157 -8.28 24.62 -7.75
CA MET A 157 -9.52 25.30 -7.40
C MET A 157 -9.25 26.79 -7.15
N ASP A 158 -10.27 27.63 -7.35
CA ASP A 158 -10.19 29.04 -6.99
C ASP A 158 -10.08 29.20 -5.47
N TYR A 159 -9.31 30.20 -5.05
CA TYR A 159 -9.16 30.48 -3.63
C TYR A 159 -10.44 31.10 -3.04
N PRO A 160 -10.91 30.63 -1.86
CA PRO A 160 -12.05 31.22 -1.18
C PRO A 160 -11.74 32.67 -0.81
N LYS A 161 -12.71 33.57 -1.03
CA LYS A 161 -12.56 35.02 -0.81
C LYS A 161 -13.11 35.48 0.54
N GLU A 162 -14.00 34.69 1.13
CA GLU A 162 -14.65 34.98 2.41
C GLU A 162 -14.97 33.67 3.15
N VAL A 163 -15.34 33.81 4.43
CA VAL A 163 -15.78 32.69 5.26
C VAL A 163 -17.30 32.55 5.14
N GLU A 164 -17.77 31.37 4.74
CA GLU A 164 -19.18 31.05 4.63
C GLU A 164 -19.61 30.03 5.70
N PHE A 165 -20.84 30.17 6.21
CA PHE A 165 -21.43 29.22 7.15
C PHE A 165 -22.54 28.43 6.49
N VAL A 166 -22.53 27.11 6.69
CA VAL A 166 -23.60 26.22 6.21
C VAL A 166 -24.87 26.46 7.03
N THR A 167 -25.92 26.95 6.40
CA THR A 167 -27.21 27.28 7.06
C THR A 167 -28.30 26.23 6.83
N GLU A 168 -28.11 25.30 5.89
CA GLU A 168 -29.11 24.31 5.52
C GLU A 168 -28.54 22.89 5.54
N GLN A 169 -29.28 21.95 6.13
CA GLN A 169 -28.88 20.53 6.21
C GLN A 169 -28.70 19.88 4.82
N LYS A 170 -29.33 20.44 3.78
CA LYS A 170 -29.18 19.97 2.39
C LYS A 170 -27.74 20.01 1.87
N PHE A 171 -26.83 20.70 2.57
CA PHE A 171 -25.40 20.69 2.29
C PHE A 171 -24.77 19.29 2.37
N LEU A 172 -25.34 18.39 3.17
CA LEU A 172 -24.90 16.99 3.29
C LEU A 172 -25.54 16.07 2.23
N ASN A 173 -26.50 16.58 1.44
CA ASN A 173 -27.23 15.77 0.47
C ASN A 173 -26.29 15.22 -0.61
N GLY A 174 -26.33 13.89 -0.76
CA GLY A 174 -25.79 13.17 -1.91
C GLY A 174 -26.85 12.41 -2.71
N TRP A 175 -28.10 12.36 -2.21
CA TRP A 175 -29.20 11.58 -2.79
C TRP A 175 -30.41 12.47 -3.02
N PHE A 176 -31.00 12.38 -4.21
CA PHE A 176 -32.19 13.11 -4.63
C PHE A 176 -32.07 14.66 -4.54
N GLY A 177 -32.56 15.36 -5.56
CA GLY A 177 -32.43 16.82 -5.63
C GLY A 177 -31.01 17.31 -5.95
N HIS A 178 -30.73 18.57 -5.64
CA HIS A 178 -29.47 19.22 -5.96
C HIS A 178 -28.33 18.71 -5.06
N LYS A 179 -27.26 18.18 -5.68
CA LYS A 179 -26.00 17.89 -4.99
C LYS A 179 -25.09 19.11 -5.09
N ARG A 180 -24.51 19.54 -3.98
CA ARG A 180 -23.44 20.56 -4.03
C ARG A 180 -22.20 20.02 -4.74
N SER A 181 -21.39 20.93 -5.27
CA SER A 181 -20.03 20.61 -5.73
C SER A 181 -19.19 20.00 -4.60
N LEU A 182 -18.15 19.25 -4.99
CA LEU A 182 -17.23 18.60 -4.07
C LEU A 182 -16.44 19.62 -3.23
N LEU A 183 -16.20 19.28 -1.97
CA LEU A 183 -15.25 20.04 -1.14
C LEU A 183 -13.81 19.70 -1.53
N ALA A 184 -12.89 20.62 -1.26
CA ALA A 184 -11.46 20.41 -1.51
C ALA A 184 -10.93 19.08 -0.93
N LEU A 185 -11.38 18.72 0.28
CA LEU A 185 -11.00 17.47 0.94
C LEU A 185 -11.58 16.24 0.23
N GLU A 186 -12.84 16.29 -0.19
CA GLU A 186 -13.50 15.21 -0.93
C GLU A 186 -12.81 15.00 -2.30
N THR A 187 -12.50 16.08 -3.01
CA THR A 187 -11.73 16.07 -4.25
C THR A 187 -10.34 15.48 -4.05
N SER A 188 -9.65 15.84 -2.96
CA SER A 188 -8.31 15.31 -2.64
C SER A 188 -8.33 13.80 -2.42
N HIS A 189 -9.35 13.28 -1.74
CA HIS A 189 -9.50 11.83 -1.53
C HIS A 189 -9.91 11.08 -2.80
N LEU A 190 -10.78 11.65 -3.64
CA LEU A 190 -11.12 11.07 -4.94
C LEU A 190 -9.90 11.02 -5.85
N TYR A 191 -9.12 12.11 -5.89
CA TYR A 191 -7.84 12.17 -6.61
C TYR A 191 -6.87 11.07 -6.16
N MET A 192 -6.70 10.88 -4.85
CA MET A 192 -5.81 9.84 -4.34
C MET A 192 -6.35 8.42 -4.57
N THR A 193 -7.67 8.26 -4.53
CA THR A 193 -8.34 7.02 -4.91
C THR A 193 -8.07 6.67 -6.37
N SER A 194 -8.15 7.65 -7.29
CA SER A 194 -7.78 7.46 -8.69
C SER A 194 -6.34 6.98 -8.84
N LEU A 195 -5.36 7.70 -8.27
CA LEU A 195 -3.96 7.33 -8.40
C LEU A 195 -3.64 5.93 -7.84
N ASN A 196 -4.17 5.61 -6.65
CA ASN A 196 -3.96 4.29 -6.04
C ASN A 196 -4.54 3.17 -6.90
N ASN A 197 -5.69 3.38 -7.54
CA ASN A 197 -6.34 2.35 -8.36
C ASN A 197 -5.75 2.25 -9.76
N GLU A 198 -5.21 3.32 -10.34
CA GLU A 198 -4.43 3.22 -11.58
C GLU A 198 -3.17 2.38 -11.33
N LEU A 199 -2.39 2.68 -10.27
CA LEU A 199 -1.24 1.86 -9.89
C LEU A 199 -1.62 0.39 -9.67
N GLY A 200 -2.70 0.15 -8.90
CA GLY A 200 -3.19 -1.20 -8.65
C GLY A 200 -3.64 -1.92 -9.92
N LYS A 201 -4.28 -1.22 -10.85
CA LYS A 201 -4.70 -1.76 -12.15
C LYS A 201 -3.50 -2.14 -13.01
N ASP A 202 -2.46 -1.30 -13.06
CA ASP A 202 -1.23 -1.58 -13.81
C ASP A 202 -0.53 -2.82 -13.26
N VAL A 203 -0.38 -2.91 -11.92
CA VAL A 203 0.15 -4.11 -11.24
C VAL A 203 -0.62 -5.36 -11.63
N LEU A 204 -1.96 -5.31 -11.52
CA LEU A 204 -2.83 -6.44 -11.84
C LEU A 204 -2.77 -6.82 -13.31
N LEU A 205 -2.68 -5.84 -14.21
CA LEU A 205 -2.54 -6.06 -15.64
C LEU A 205 -1.20 -6.76 -15.94
N GLY A 206 -0.08 -6.20 -15.48
CA GLY A 206 1.24 -6.79 -15.64
C GLY A 206 1.34 -8.20 -15.04
N PHE A 207 0.82 -8.41 -13.84
CA PHE A 207 0.83 -9.74 -13.22
C PHE A 207 -0.08 -10.72 -13.97
N SER A 208 -1.23 -10.30 -14.49
CA SER A 208 -2.10 -11.16 -15.31
C SER A 208 -1.45 -11.56 -16.64
N GLN A 209 -0.59 -10.70 -17.20
CA GLN A 209 0.16 -10.95 -18.43
C GLN A 209 1.15 -12.11 -18.24
N VAL A 210 1.81 -12.18 -17.08
CA VAL A 210 2.92 -13.12 -16.84
C VAL A 210 2.57 -14.32 -15.94
N ALA A 211 1.43 -14.29 -15.23
CA ALA A 211 0.99 -15.40 -14.39
C ALA A 211 0.75 -16.68 -15.20
N LYS A 212 1.20 -17.81 -14.64
CA LYS A 212 1.15 -19.13 -15.28
C LYS A 212 0.01 -19.98 -14.74
N ASN A 213 -0.23 -19.94 -13.43
CA ASN A 213 -1.33 -20.61 -12.80
C ASN A 213 -2.65 -19.96 -13.22
N ILE A 214 -3.58 -20.78 -13.73
CA ILE A 214 -4.81 -20.30 -14.33
C ILE A 214 -5.73 -19.59 -13.33
N ASP A 215 -5.76 -20.04 -12.08
CA ASP A 215 -6.63 -19.46 -11.04
C ASP A 215 -6.06 -18.12 -10.58
N ILE A 216 -4.74 -18.04 -10.38
CA ILE A 216 -4.04 -16.78 -10.04
C ILE A 216 -4.20 -15.77 -11.17
N LYS A 217 -4.03 -16.19 -12.43
CA LYS A 217 -4.25 -15.34 -13.59
C LYS A 217 -5.69 -14.81 -13.66
N LYS A 218 -6.70 -15.68 -13.47
CA LYS A 218 -8.11 -15.28 -13.42
C LYS A 218 -8.38 -14.31 -12.27
N HIS A 219 -7.77 -14.52 -11.11
CA HIS A 219 -7.88 -13.62 -9.97
C HIS A 219 -7.35 -12.23 -10.33
N PHE A 220 -6.15 -12.11 -10.91
CA PHE A 220 -5.60 -10.83 -11.35
C PHE A 220 -6.45 -10.14 -12.43
N ILE A 221 -6.93 -10.89 -13.43
CA ILE A 221 -7.86 -10.36 -14.45
C ILE A 221 -9.13 -9.81 -13.79
N ARG A 222 -9.70 -10.51 -12.82
CA ARG A 222 -10.86 -10.01 -12.07
C ARG A 222 -10.52 -8.74 -11.30
N GLY A 223 -9.34 -8.67 -10.69
CA GLY A 223 -8.83 -7.46 -10.04
C GLY A 223 -8.82 -6.26 -10.98
N THR A 224 -8.31 -6.40 -12.22
CA THR A 224 -8.31 -5.29 -13.20
C THR A 224 -9.71 -4.74 -13.49
N LYS A 225 -10.73 -5.59 -13.47
CA LYS A 225 -12.13 -5.18 -13.65
C LYS A 225 -12.66 -4.42 -12.44
N ILE A 226 -12.28 -4.84 -11.24
CA ILE A 226 -12.67 -4.17 -9.99
C ILE A 226 -12.04 -2.78 -9.93
N THR A 227 -10.73 -2.66 -10.16
CA THR A 227 -10.06 -1.36 -10.17
C THR A 227 -10.61 -0.44 -11.26
N SER A 228 -10.92 -0.98 -12.44
CA SER A 228 -11.57 -0.21 -13.52
C SER A 228 -12.96 0.31 -13.12
N ASP A 229 -13.78 -0.47 -12.42
CA ASP A 229 -15.07 0.01 -11.90
C ASP A 229 -14.89 1.10 -10.82
N ILE A 230 -13.91 0.94 -9.93
CA ILE A 230 -13.58 1.96 -8.92
C ILE A 230 -13.17 3.27 -9.59
N LEU A 231 -12.27 3.20 -10.58
CA LEU A 231 -11.81 4.36 -11.36
C LEU A 231 -12.97 5.03 -12.10
N TYR A 232 -13.81 4.25 -12.78
CA TYR A 232 -14.97 4.79 -13.49
C TYR A 232 -15.90 5.57 -12.55
N ASN A 233 -16.26 4.99 -11.40
CA ASN A 233 -17.15 5.69 -10.46
C ASN A 233 -16.45 6.92 -9.84
N THR A 234 -15.14 6.86 -9.57
CA THR A 234 -14.36 7.98 -9.04
C THR A 234 -14.30 9.14 -10.04
N HIS A 235 -13.98 8.87 -11.30
CA HIS A 235 -13.94 9.89 -12.36
C HIS A 235 -15.32 10.47 -12.66
N LYS A 236 -16.36 9.63 -12.67
CA LYS A 236 -17.74 10.09 -12.77
C LYS A 236 -18.08 11.09 -11.66
N THR A 237 -17.72 10.78 -10.41
CA THR A 237 -17.99 11.68 -9.27
C THR A 237 -17.23 13.01 -9.37
N LEU A 238 -15.99 13.01 -9.86
CA LEU A 238 -15.24 14.25 -10.14
C LEU A 238 -15.93 15.07 -11.24
N HIS A 239 -16.34 14.42 -12.33
CA HIS A 239 -17.03 15.07 -13.45
C HIS A 239 -18.41 15.63 -13.08
N GLU A 240 -19.14 15.03 -12.13
CA GLU A 240 -20.39 15.59 -11.59
C GLU A 240 -20.19 16.99 -10.95
N SER A 241 -18.96 17.40 -10.69
CA SER A 241 -18.59 18.73 -10.17
C SER A 241 -17.68 19.52 -11.13
N ASP A 242 -17.65 19.14 -12.42
CA ASP A 242 -16.79 19.73 -13.46
C ASP A 242 -15.30 19.70 -13.11
N ILE A 243 -14.86 18.75 -12.29
CA ILE A 243 -13.47 18.57 -11.89
C ILE A 243 -12.79 17.58 -12.85
N PRO A 244 -11.65 17.96 -13.47
CA PRO A 244 -10.92 17.05 -14.34
C PRO A 244 -10.31 15.90 -13.54
N ALA A 245 -10.32 14.71 -14.12
CA ALA A 245 -9.57 13.57 -13.60
C ALA A 245 -8.13 13.66 -14.08
N SER A 246 -7.16 13.66 -13.16
CA SER A 246 -5.74 13.64 -13.49
C SER A 246 -5.28 12.21 -13.80
N MET A 247 -4.56 12.01 -14.91
CA MET A 247 -4.05 10.69 -15.33
C MET A 247 -2.64 10.78 -15.92
N THR A 248 -1.94 9.64 -15.97
CA THR A 248 -0.66 9.51 -16.69
C THR A 248 -0.89 9.38 -18.20
N TRP A 249 0.11 9.76 -18.99
CA TRP A 249 0.16 9.52 -20.44
C TRP A 249 0.99 8.27 -20.82
N ASP A 250 1.67 7.65 -19.83
CA ASP A 250 2.49 6.45 -20.03
C ASP A 250 1.64 5.17 -20.05
N THR A 251 2.13 4.12 -20.70
CA THR A 251 1.44 2.82 -20.72
C THR A 251 1.63 2.01 -19.44
N CYS A 252 2.64 2.35 -18.62
CA CYS A 252 3.07 1.74 -17.36
C CYS A 252 3.50 0.26 -17.43
N VAL A 253 2.77 -0.56 -18.18
CA VAL A 253 3.02 -1.98 -18.41
C VAL A 253 3.62 -2.18 -19.80
N THR A 254 4.64 -3.03 -19.89
CA THR A 254 5.35 -3.35 -21.15
C THR A 254 4.77 -4.60 -21.83
N ASP A 255 5.35 -5.00 -22.96
CA ASP A 255 4.98 -6.22 -23.70
C ASP A 255 5.60 -7.52 -23.16
N SER A 256 6.37 -7.46 -22.06
CA SER A 256 7.06 -8.62 -21.50
C SER A 256 6.10 -9.72 -21.02
N THR A 257 6.17 -10.91 -21.61
CA THR A 257 5.39 -12.09 -21.18
C THR A 257 6.18 -13.00 -20.23
N VAL A 258 7.36 -12.58 -19.78
CA VAL A 258 8.24 -13.38 -18.91
C VAL A 258 8.09 -12.89 -17.47
N ALA A 259 7.61 -13.76 -16.57
CA ALA A 259 7.40 -13.40 -15.17
C ALA A 259 8.72 -13.07 -14.45
N PRO A 260 8.91 -11.83 -13.96
CA PRO A 260 10.07 -11.46 -13.16
C PRO A 260 9.92 -11.89 -11.69
N TYR A 261 8.69 -12.08 -11.20
CA TYR A 261 8.40 -12.45 -9.82
C TYR A 261 7.76 -13.83 -9.72
N SER A 262 7.90 -14.48 -8.56
CA SER A 262 7.12 -15.68 -8.26
C SER A 262 5.65 -15.34 -8.03
N GLU A 263 4.76 -16.30 -8.30
CA GLU A 263 3.31 -16.11 -8.10
C GLU A 263 2.94 -15.88 -6.62
N GLN A 264 3.77 -16.37 -5.69
CA GLN A 264 3.64 -16.06 -4.27
C GLN A 264 3.84 -14.57 -3.98
N VAL A 265 4.92 -13.97 -4.50
CA VAL A 265 5.16 -12.52 -4.34
C VAL A 265 4.06 -11.71 -5.02
N MET A 266 3.68 -12.07 -6.25
CA MET A 266 2.62 -11.36 -6.96
C MET A 266 1.29 -11.37 -6.20
N LEU A 267 0.88 -12.53 -5.67
CA LEU A 267 -0.38 -12.66 -4.94
C LEU A 267 -0.32 -11.98 -3.57
N CYS A 268 0.77 -12.12 -2.82
CA CYS A 268 0.99 -11.40 -1.56
C CYS A 268 0.96 -9.88 -1.77
N PHE A 269 1.60 -9.38 -2.83
CA PHE A 269 1.66 -7.96 -3.15
C PHE A 269 0.28 -7.39 -3.49
N VAL A 270 -0.49 -8.09 -4.33
CA VAL A 270 -1.87 -7.69 -4.64
C VAL A 270 -2.75 -7.68 -3.38
N ASN A 271 -2.59 -8.66 -2.49
CA ASN A 271 -3.36 -8.71 -1.25
C ASN A 271 -2.99 -7.56 -0.30
N ALA A 272 -1.69 -7.23 -0.21
CA ALA A 272 -1.21 -6.06 0.55
C ALA A 272 -1.82 -4.76 -0.02
N LEU A 273 -1.76 -4.55 -1.35
CA LEU A 273 -2.39 -3.39 -1.99
C LEU A 273 -3.89 -3.27 -1.70
N CYS A 274 -4.60 -4.40 -1.59
CA CYS A 274 -6.02 -4.39 -1.25
C CYS A 274 -6.26 -3.92 0.18
N ALA A 275 -5.43 -4.35 1.15
CA ALA A 275 -5.49 -3.85 2.52
C ALA A 275 -5.21 -2.33 2.58
N LEU A 276 -4.23 -1.85 1.80
CA LEU A 276 -3.95 -0.41 1.69
C LEU A 276 -5.13 0.36 1.09
N GLY A 277 -5.71 -0.16 0.01
CA GLY A 277 -6.90 0.40 -0.62
C GLY A 277 -8.04 0.57 0.38
N ILE A 278 -8.38 -0.51 1.11
CA ILE A 278 -9.44 -0.50 2.13
C ILE A 278 -9.19 0.56 3.21
N ALA A 279 -7.96 0.67 3.72
CA ALA A 279 -7.60 1.68 4.70
C ALA A 279 -7.80 3.11 4.16
N THR A 280 -7.36 3.37 2.92
CA THR A 280 -7.52 4.68 2.27
C THR A 280 -8.98 5.01 1.99
N TYR A 281 -9.80 4.04 1.59
CA TYR A 281 -11.25 4.23 1.41
C TYR A 281 -11.95 4.50 2.74
N GLY A 282 -11.56 3.83 3.82
CA GLY A 282 -12.07 4.08 5.17
C GLY A 282 -11.79 5.51 5.63
N SER A 283 -10.56 6.00 5.41
CA SER A 283 -10.21 7.39 5.71
C SER A 283 -10.95 8.39 4.83
N ALA A 284 -11.09 8.11 3.54
CA ALA A 284 -11.84 8.98 2.63
C ALA A 284 -13.33 9.03 3.01
N MET A 285 -13.91 7.89 3.40
CA MET A 285 -15.29 7.78 3.88
C MET A 285 -15.53 8.58 5.15
N SER A 286 -14.60 8.53 6.12
CA SER A 286 -14.76 9.25 7.39
C SER A 286 -14.65 10.77 7.26
N LEU A 287 -13.92 11.24 6.24
CA LEU A 287 -13.67 12.67 6.00
C LEU A 287 -14.58 13.27 4.91
N SER A 288 -15.39 12.44 4.23
CA SER A 288 -16.36 12.88 3.24
C SER A 288 -17.74 12.99 3.87
N ILE A 289 -18.30 14.20 3.90
CA ILE A 289 -19.57 14.47 4.58
C ILE A 289 -20.78 14.41 3.63
N ARG A 290 -20.56 14.39 2.31
CA ARG A 290 -21.63 14.17 1.33
C ARG A 290 -22.08 12.70 1.36
N HIS A 291 -23.37 12.45 1.58
CA HIS A 291 -23.88 11.10 1.84
C HIS A 291 -23.63 10.08 0.70
N ASP A 292 -23.55 10.51 -0.55
CA ASP A 292 -23.26 9.61 -1.68
C ASP A 292 -21.82 9.15 -1.72
N LEU A 293 -20.88 9.98 -1.27
CA LEU A 293 -19.46 9.62 -1.13
C LEU A 293 -19.27 8.55 -0.07
N ALA A 294 -19.97 8.65 1.05
CA ALA A 294 -19.90 7.63 2.11
C ALA A 294 -20.35 6.25 1.59
N ALA A 295 -21.44 6.19 0.83
CA ALA A 295 -21.89 4.93 0.22
C ALA A 295 -20.97 4.47 -0.92
N LEU A 296 -20.40 5.40 -1.70
CA LEU A 296 -19.43 5.08 -2.74
C LEU A 296 -18.21 4.37 -2.16
N TYR A 297 -17.59 4.95 -1.12
CA TYR A 297 -16.44 4.34 -0.45
C TYR A 297 -16.82 3.04 0.29
N SER A 298 -18.03 2.96 0.87
CA SER A 298 -18.53 1.69 1.44
C SER A 298 -18.58 0.57 0.39
N LYS A 299 -19.07 0.87 -0.82
CA LYS A 299 -19.07 -0.07 -1.95
C LYS A 299 -17.64 -0.48 -2.34
N PHE A 300 -16.69 0.45 -2.35
CA PHE A 300 -15.29 0.14 -2.65
C PHE A 300 -14.67 -0.78 -1.59
N ILE A 301 -14.89 -0.50 -0.31
CA ILE A 301 -14.43 -1.33 0.81
C ILE A 301 -14.96 -2.76 0.67
N LEU A 302 -16.27 -2.94 0.43
CA LEU A 302 -16.87 -4.26 0.30
C LEU A 302 -16.29 -5.05 -0.88
N LYS A 303 -16.13 -4.39 -2.04
CA LYS A 303 -15.55 -5.03 -3.24
C LYS A 303 -14.09 -5.45 -3.02
N SER A 304 -13.28 -4.55 -2.47
CA SER A 304 -11.87 -4.83 -2.21
C SER A 304 -11.70 -5.86 -1.09
N GLY A 305 -12.57 -5.86 -0.07
CA GLY A 305 -12.57 -6.84 1.01
C GLY A 305 -12.84 -8.25 0.51
N ALA A 306 -13.93 -8.45 -0.26
CA ALA A 306 -14.24 -9.75 -0.86
C ALA A 306 -13.12 -10.23 -1.80
N TYR A 307 -12.52 -9.32 -2.56
CA TYR A 307 -11.39 -9.66 -3.44
C TYR A 307 -10.13 -10.06 -2.65
N ALA A 308 -9.83 -9.36 -1.56
CA ALA A 308 -8.71 -9.69 -0.68
C ALA A 308 -8.90 -11.04 0.03
N GLU A 309 -10.12 -11.34 0.47
CA GLU A 309 -10.46 -12.63 1.06
C GLU A 309 -10.16 -13.79 0.11
N ASP A 310 -10.58 -13.69 -1.15
CA ASP A 310 -10.25 -14.70 -2.17
C ASP A 310 -8.74 -14.85 -2.36
N GLY A 311 -8.00 -13.73 -2.38
CA GLY A 311 -6.53 -13.74 -2.48
C GLY A 311 -5.87 -14.43 -1.28
N ALA A 312 -6.36 -14.16 -0.08
CA ALA A 312 -5.92 -14.80 1.16
C ALA A 312 -6.20 -16.31 1.15
N ASN A 313 -7.39 -16.73 0.71
CA ASN A 313 -7.74 -18.15 0.57
C ASN A 313 -6.78 -18.87 -0.39
N MET A 314 -6.45 -18.25 -1.52
CA MET A 314 -5.49 -18.81 -2.47
C MET A 314 -4.08 -18.94 -1.90
N LEU A 315 -3.65 -18.00 -1.05
CA LEU A 315 -2.38 -18.08 -0.30
C LEU A 315 -2.41 -19.22 0.73
N ILE A 316 -3.52 -19.38 1.47
CA ILE A 316 -3.70 -20.43 2.48
C ILE A 316 -3.66 -21.82 1.83
N GLU A 317 -4.41 -22.03 0.74
CA GLU A 317 -4.44 -23.29 -0.01
C GLU A 317 -3.04 -23.75 -0.47
N ARG A 318 -2.15 -22.80 -0.73
CA ARG A 318 -0.79 -23.03 -1.22
C ARG A 318 0.27 -23.02 -0.11
N SER A 319 -0.15 -22.85 1.14
CA SER A 319 0.76 -22.68 2.30
C SER A 319 1.76 -21.53 2.10
N TRP A 320 1.30 -20.46 1.44
CA TRP A 320 2.11 -19.27 1.12
C TRP A 320 1.92 -18.13 2.10
N MET A 321 0.94 -18.22 3.00
CA MET A 321 0.69 -17.24 4.04
C MET A 321 1.43 -17.62 5.32
N GLU A 322 2.44 -16.83 5.68
CA GLU A 322 3.05 -16.95 6.99
C GLU A 322 2.06 -16.47 8.06
N LYS A 323 1.94 -17.25 9.14
CA LYS A 323 1.01 -16.94 10.22
C LYS A 323 1.53 -15.76 11.04
N PRO A 324 0.79 -14.63 11.13
CA PRO A 324 1.22 -13.50 11.94
C PRO A 324 1.25 -13.84 13.45
N PRO A 325 1.96 -13.05 14.27
CA PRO A 325 1.93 -13.14 15.71
C PRO A 325 0.48 -13.04 16.20
N GLN A 326 0.10 -13.96 17.08
CA GLN A 326 -1.24 -14.02 17.65
C GLN A 326 -1.20 -14.22 19.15
N PHE A 327 -2.28 -13.85 19.83
CA PHE A 327 -2.50 -14.27 21.19
C PHE A 327 -2.67 -15.80 21.28
N ILE A 328 -2.41 -16.32 22.48
CA ILE A 328 -2.59 -17.74 22.78
C ILE A 328 -4.07 -18.10 22.66
N ASP A 329 -4.37 -19.13 21.88
CA ASP A 329 -5.70 -19.74 21.79
C ASP A 329 -5.92 -20.66 23.00
N ARG A 330 -6.65 -20.14 24.00
CA ARG A 330 -6.90 -20.86 25.26
C ARG A 330 -7.83 -22.06 25.06
N ASP A 331 -8.80 -21.98 24.17
CA ASP A 331 -9.73 -23.08 23.90
C ASP A 331 -8.99 -24.27 23.28
N LYS A 332 -8.09 -23.99 22.33
CA LYS A 332 -7.21 -25.01 21.75
C LYS A 332 -6.28 -25.64 22.79
N LEU A 333 -5.76 -24.85 23.74
CA LEU A 333 -4.93 -25.38 24.84
C LEU A 333 -5.72 -26.27 25.80
N ILE A 334 -6.95 -25.87 26.17
CA ILE A 334 -7.81 -26.66 27.04
C ILE A 334 -8.14 -28.01 26.39
N ARG A 335 -8.55 -28.00 25.10
CA ARG A 335 -8.87 -29.23 24.37
C ARG A 335 -7.69 -30.19 24.25
N LYS A 336 -6.48 -29.65 24.01
CA LYS A 336 -5.26 -30.46 23.95
C LYS A 336 -4.95 -31.17 25.26
N ASN A 337 -5.22 -30.53 26.40
CA ASN A 337 -5.02 -31.13 27.73
C ASN A 337 -6.07 -32.20 28.09
N THR A 338 -7.24 -32.19 27.44
CA THR A 338 -8.26 -33.24 27.62
C THR A 338 -8.08 -34.44 26.70
N GLU A 339 -7.28 -34.31 25.64
CA GLU A 339 -6.96 -35.38 24.69
C GLU A 339 -5.60 -36.08 24.97
N SER A 340 -4.86 -35.60 25.97
CA SER A 340 -3.62 -36.18 26.52
C SER A 340 -3.88 -36.80 27.88
#